data_AF-A0A4V2YU62-F1
#
_entry.id   AF-A0A4V2YU62-F1
#
_cell.length_a   1.000
_cell.length_b   1.000
_cell.length_c   1.000
_cell.angle_alpha   90.00
_cell.angle_beta   90.00
_cell.angle_gamma   90.00
#
_symmetry.space_group_name_H-M   'P 1'
#
loop_
_entity.id
_entity.type
_entity.pdbx_description
1 polymer ?
#
loop_
_entity_poly.entity_id
_entity_poly.type
_entity_poly.pdbx_seq_one_letter_code
_entity_poly.pdbx_strand_id
1 'polypeptide(L)'
;MNIESSATGRYKKGDKIGTWKEYISDRLTTKEKYKKNSCHIIKYHNTGKIQQIGVSNKAIINSKIEWLPAGEWIFYDSEGVLLGTKIYEKGIPIEEIYTK
;
A
#
# COMPACT_ATOMS: atom_id res chain seq x y z
N MET A 1 3.55 25.26 -10.62
CA MET A 1 4.45 24.35 -9.88
C MET A 1 4.39 23.00 -10.55
N ASN A 2 5.53 22.45 -10.98
CA ASN A 2 5.60 21.08 -11.47
C ASN A 2 5.63 20.16 -10.25
N ILE A 3 4.63 19.29 -10.12
CA ILE A 3 4.65 18.25 -9.10
C ILE A 3 5.45 17.09 -9.68
N GLU A 4 6.67 16.93 -9.20
CA GLU A 4 7.53 15.80 -9.59
C GLU A 4 7.17 14.57 -8.77
N SER A 5 7.13 13.40 -9.40
CA SER A 5 6.99 12.13 -8.72
C SER A 5 8.19 11.25 -9.04
N SER A 6 8.66 10.49 -8.04
CA SER A 6 9.80 9.60 -8.20
C SER A 6 9.58 8.29 -7.44
N ALA A 7 10.25 7.23 -7.89
CA ALA A 7 10.22 5.94 -7.23
C ALA A 7 11.62 5.34 -7.18
N THR A 8 11.95 4.71 -6.04
CA THR A 8 13.24 4.04 -5.82
C THR A 8 13.01 2.60 -5.39
N GLY A 9 13.72 1.67 -6.01
CA GLY A 9 13.58 0.26 -5.73
C GLY A 9 14.44 -0.59 -6.66
N ARG A 10 14.23 -1.90 -6.63
CA ARG A 10 14.98 -2.85 -7.45
C ARG A 10 14.05 -3.74 -8.24
N TYR A 11 14.53 -4.14 -9.42
CA TYR A 11 13.89 -5.14 -10.26
C TYR A 11 14.72 -6.42 -10.31
N LYS A 12 14.05 -7.55 -10.51
CA LYS A 12 14.67 -8.81 -10.90
C LYS A 12 13.79 -9.47 -11.95
N LYS A 13 14.34 -9.67 -13.15
CA LYS A 13 13.61 -10.23 -14.31
C LYS A 13 12.30 -9.48 -14.63
N GLY A 14 12.32 -8.15 -14.52
CA GLY A 14 11.14 -7.30 -14.75
C GLY A 14 10.20 -7.13 -13.56
N ASP A 15 10.33 -7.96 -12.51
CA ASP A 15 9.48 -7.85 -11.31
C ASP A 15 10.09 -6.94 -10.24
N LYS A 16 9.26 -6.08 -9.62
CA LYS A 16 9.63 -5.32 -8.41
C LYS A 16 10.01 -6.29 -7.28
N ILE A 17 11.16 -6.07 -6.65
CA ILE A 17 11.64 -6.85 -5.51
C ILE A 17 12.13 -5.98 -4.35
N GLY A 18 12.06 -6.53 -3.14
CA GLY A 18 12.54 -5.86 -1.94
C GLY A 18 11.70 -4.65 -1.56
N THR A 19 12.35 -3.61 -1.06
CA THR A 19 11.67 -2.38 -0.64
C THR A 19 11.63 -1.39 -1.79
N TRP A 20 10.43 -0.92 -2.08
CA TRP A 20 10.13 0.19 -2.98
C TRP A 20 9.64 1.37 -2.17
N LYS A 21 10.04 2.57 -2.58
CA LYS A 21 9.60 3.83 -1.99
C LYS A 21 9.20 4.79 -3.10
N GLU A 22 8.03 5.39 -2.96
CA GLU A 22 7.50 6.40 -3.88
C GLU A 22 7.47 7.74 -3.17
N TYR A 23 7.76 8.79 -3.92
CA TYR A 23 7.85 10.15 -3.44
C TYR A 23 7.09 11.10 -4.36
N ILE A 24 6.48 12.11 -3.76
CA ILE A 24 5.97 13.30 -4.46
C ILE A 24 6.79 14.48 -3.96
N SER A 25 7.47 15.15 -4.89
CA SER A 25 8.62 16.01 -4.62
C SER A 25 9.64 15.22 -3.77
N ASP A 26 9.84 15.58 -2.51
CA ASP A 26 10.73 14.88 -1.57
C ASP A 26 9.99 14.12 -0.46
N ARG A 27 8.66 14.08 -0.50
CA ARG A 27 7.84 13.46 0.55
C ARG A 27 7.57 12.00 0.23
N LEU A 28 7.94 11.11 1.14
CA LEU A 28 7.62 9.69 1.05
C LEU A 28 6.11 9.48 1.12
N THR A 29 5.50 8.97 0.05
CA THR A 29 4.05 8.74 -0.04
C THR A 29 3.70 7.26 0.10
N THR A 30 4.55 6.38 -0.43
CA THR A 30 4.34 4.94 -0.36
C THR A 30 5.64 4.23 -0.01
N LYS A 31 5.54 3.23 0.87
CA LYS A 31 6.59 2.24 1.10
C LYS A 31 6.00 0.85 0.91
N GLU A 32 6.55 0.12 -0.05
CA GLU A 32 6.11 -1.23 -0.41
C GLU A 32 7.25 -2.21 -0.16
N LYS A 33 6.95 -3.37 0.44
CA LYS A 33 7.92 -4.43 0.66
C LYS A 33 7.44 -5.72 -0.01
N TYR A 34 7.98 -5.98 -1.19
CA TYR A 34 7.66 -7.14 -2.01
C TYR A 34 8.35 -8.40 -1.48
N LYS A 35 7.54 -9.43 -1.23
CA LYS A 35 7.93 -10.84 -1.05
C LYS A 35 7.32 -11.65 -2.20
N LYS A 36 7.61 -12.97 -2.25
CA LYS A 36 7.23 -13.85 -3.38
C LYS A 36 5.77 -13.71 -3.82
N ASN A 37 4.83 -13.80 -2.86
CA ASN A 37 3.39 -13.78 -3.12
C ASN A 37 2.64 -12.66 -2.38
N SER A 38 3.34 -11.86 -1.57
CA SER A 38 2.74 -10.81 -0.76
C SER A 38 3.57 -9.52 -0.80
N CYS A 39 2.91 -8.38 -0.65
CA CYS A 39 3.53 -7.07 -0.54
C CYS A 39 2.97 -6.36 0.69
N HIS A 40 3.83 -5.89 1.59
CA HIS A 40 3.41 -5.05 2.71
C HIS A 40 3.46 -3.60 2.28
N ILE A 41 2.38 -2.87 2.48
CA ILE A 41 2.20 -1.53 1.96
C ILE A 41 1.96 -0.59 3.13
N ILE A 42 2.67 0.53 3.14
CA ILE A 42 2.40 1.68 4.00
C ILE A 42 2.22 2.88 3.07
N LYS A 43 1.09 3.57 3.18
CA LYS A 43 0.91 4.89 2.58
C LYS A 43 0.94 5.96 3.66
N TYR A 44 1.42 7.13 3.31
CA TYR A 44 1.62 8.25 4.23
C TYR A 44 0.78 9.45 3.80
N HIS A 45 0.26 10.18 4.79
CA HIS A 45 -0.29 11.51 4.59
C HIS A 45 0.81 12.52 4.26
N ASN A 46 0.44 13.69 3.78
CA ASN A 46 1.38 14.80 3.55
C ASN A 46 2.10 15.26 4.83
N THR A 47 1.55 14.95 6.00
CA THR A 47 2.17 15.18 7.31
C THR A 47 3.31 14.19 7.63
N GLY A 48 3.49 13.15 6.82
CA GLY A 48 4.42 12.05 7.06
C GLY A 48 3.88 10.98 8.02
N LYS A 49 2.70 11.19 8.62
CA LYS A 49 2.00 10.16 9.42
C LYS A 49 1.43 9.08 8.51
N ILE A 50 1.26 7.87 9.04
CA ILE A 50 0.67 6.75 8.29
C ILE A 50 -0.77 7.11 7.93
N GLN A 51 -1.15 6.89 6.67
CA GLN A 51 -2.51 6.98 6.20
C GLN A 51 -3.18 5.61 6.22
N GLN A 52 -2.49 4.61 5.69
CA GLN A 52 -2.98 3.24 5.68
C GLN A 52 -1.83 2.26 5.66
N ILE A 53 -2.02 1.12 6.31
CA ILE A 53 -1.10 0.00 6.32
C ILE A 53 -1.86 -1.28 6.08
N GLY A 54 -1.30 -2.17 5.27
CA GLY A 54 -1.90 -3.46 4.98
C GLY A 54 -1.04 -4.31 4.07
N VAL A 55 -1.64 -5.39 3.57
CA VAL A 55 -0.98 -6.36 2.70
C VAL A 55 -1.76 -6.49 1.41
N SER A 56 -1.04 -6.69 0.30
CA SER A 56 -1.61 -7.21 -0.94
C SER A 56 -0.99 -8.57 -1.27
N ASN A 57 -1.76 -9.41 -1.95
CA ASN A 57 -1.32 -10.71 -2.46
C ASN A 57 -1.45 -10.76 -3.98
N LYS A 58 -0.58 -11.53 -4.63
CA LYS A 58 -0.71 -11.81 -6.06
C LYS A 58 -1.97 -12.63 -6.32
N ALA A 59 -2.76 -12.21 -7.30
CA ALA A 59 -3.87 -12.96 -7.85
C ALA A 59 -3.78 -12.98 -9.38
N ILE A 60 -4.30 -14.04 -10.00
CA ILE A 60 -4.42 -14.11 -11.46
C ILE A 60 -5.85 -13.70 -11.82
N ILE A 61 -5.99 -12.57 -12.51
CA ILE A 61 -7.27 -12.07 -13.03
C ILE A 61 -7.15 -11.94 -14.53
N ASN A 62 -8.02 -12.60 -15.29
CA ASN A 62 -8.03 -12.55 -16.76
C ASN A 62 -6.63 -12.79 -17.37
N SER A 63 -5.92 -13.81 -16.88
CA SER A 63 -4.55 -14.16 -17.29
C SER A 63 -3.47 -13.12 -17.00
N LYS A 64 -3.74 -12.10 -16.17
CA LYS A 64 -2.77 -11.11 -15.68
C LYS A 64 -2.53 -11.28 -14.18
N ILE A 65 -1.30 -11.03 -13.75
CA ILE A 65 -0.95 -10.98 -12.33
C ILE A 65 -1.29 -9.59 -11.81
N GLU A 66 -2.21 -9.54 -10.86
CA GLU A 66 -2.63 -8.34 -10.15
C GLU A 66 -2.23 -8.45 -8.67
N TRP A 67 -1.95 -7.32 -8.02
CA TRP A 67 -1.73 -7.26 -6.58
C TRP A 67 -2.99 -6.75 -5.90
N LEU A 68 -3.71 -7.64 -5.22
CA LEU A 68 -5.00 -7.30 -4.60
C LEU A 68 -4.85 -7.12 -3.09
N PRO A 69 -5.49 -6.10 -2.49
CA PRO A 69 -5.61 -5.99 -1.03
C PRO A 69 -6.08 -7.31 -0.40
N ALA A 70 -5.45 -7.69 0.70
CA ALA A 70 -5.76 -8.92 1.41
C ALA A 70 -5.51 -8.75 2.92
N GLY A 71 -6.33 -9.43 3.72
CA GLY A 71 -6.26 -9.37 5.18
C GLY A 71 -6.67 -8.01 5.71
N GLU A 72 -6.22 -7.72 6.93
CA GLU A 72 -6.52 -6.47 7.60
C GLU A 72 -5.75 -5.29 6.98
N TRP A 73 -6.49 -4.21 6.74
CA TRP A 73 -5.99 -2.89 6.43
C TRP A 73 -6.43 -1.93 7.53
N ILE A 74 -5.48 -1.16 8.05
CA ILE A 74 -5.71 -0.19 9.11
C ILE A 74 -5.57 1.20 8.52
N PHE A 75 -6.52 2.09 8.82
CA PHE A 75 -6.62 3.44 8.27
C PHE A 75 -6.54 4.47 9.39
N TYR A 76 -5.83 5.56 9.13
CA TYR A 76 -5.62 6.64 10.09
C TYR A 76 -5.87 8.00 9.43
N ASP A 77 -6.26 8.99 10.22
CA ASP A 77 -6.39 10.38 9.78
C ASP A 77 -5.02 11.07 9.64
N SER A 78 -5.02 12.34 9.21
CA SER A 78 -3.78 13.12 9.03
C SER A 78 -3.04 13.40 10.34
N GLU A 79 -3.73 13.26 11.48
CA GLU A 79 -3.18 13.39 12.82
C GLU A 79 -2.69 12.07 13.41
N GLY A 80 -2.87 10.95 12.71
CA GLY A 80 -2.47 9.62 13.14
C GLY A 80 -3.49 8.95 14.06
N VAL A 81 -4.70 9.48 14.16
CA VAL A 81 -5.82 8.87 14.89
C VAL A 81 -6.37 7.72 14.04
N LEU A 82 -6.58 6.56 14.66
CA LEU A 82 -7.22 5.41 14.00
C LEU A 82 -8.61 5.81 13.54
N LEU A 83 -8.90 5.60 12.25
CA LEU A 83 -10.23 5.77 11.65
C LEU A 83 -11.02 4.46 11.60
N GLY A 84 -10.31 3.35 11.47
CA GLY A 84 -10.93 2.05 11.35
C GLY A 84 -10.06 1.00 10.66
N THR A 85 -10.63 -0.18 10.53
CA THR A 85 -10.04 -1.32 9.84
C THR A 85 -10.97 -1.83 8.74
N LYS A 86 -10.39 -2.41 7.70
CA LYS A 86 -11.12 -3.18 6.69
C LYS A 86 -10.44 -4.54 6.50
N ILE A 87 -11.22 -5.60 6.42
CA ILE A 87 -10.71 -6.92 6.06
C ILE A 87 -11.01 -7.15 4.58
N TYR A 88 -9.97 -7.44 3.81
CA TYR A 88 -10.09 -7.72 2.38
C TYR A 88 -9.87 -9.20 2.08
N GLU A 89 -10.71 -9.74 1.21
CA GLU A 89 -10.50 -11.02 0.55
C GLU A 89 -10.45 -10.83 -0.96
N LYS A 90 -9.32 -11.17 -1.58
CA LYS A 90 -9.09 -11.03 -3.04
C LYS A 90 -9.46 -9.64 -3.56
N GLY A 91 -9.08 -8.59 -2.81
CA GLY A 91 -9.33 -7.20 -3.15
C GLY A 91 -10.73 -6.69 -2.83
N ILE A 92 -11.63 -7.53 -2.33
CA ILE A 92 -13.00 -7.16 -1.97
C ILE A 92 -13.06 -6.95 -0.45
N PRO A 93 -13.54 -5.79 0.04
CA PRO A 93 -13.77 -5.61 1.48
C PRO A 93 -14.94 -6.50 1.92
N ILE A 94 -14.70 -7.35 2.90
CA ILE A 94 -15.71 -8.26 3.48
C ILE A 94 -16.17 -7.82 4.88
N GLU A 95 -15.38 -6.96 5.53
CA GLU A 95 -15.69 -6.39 6.83
C GLU A 95 -15.09 -5.00 6.95
N GLU A 96 -15.80 -4.08 7.58
CA GLU A 96 -15.35 -2.72 7.85
C GLU A 96 -15.76 -2.30 9.27
N ILE A 97 -14.79 -1.87 10.07
CA ILE A 97 -15.00 -1.41 11.44
C ILE A 97 -14.47 0.01 11.54
N TYR A 98 -15.33 0.96 11.90
CA TYR A 98 -14.97 2.36 12.05
C TYR A 98 -14.93 2.77 13.52
N THR A 99 -13.95 3.59 13.89
CA THR A 99 -13.94 4.24 15.20
C THR A 99 -15.04 5.30 15.24
N LYS A 100 -15.72 5.41 16.39
CA LYS A 100 -16.76 6.42 16.63
C LYS A 100 -16.16 7.80 16.86
#